data_AF-A0A099P1F1-F1
#
_entry.id   AF-A0A099P1F1-F1
#
_cell.length_a   1.000
_cell.length_b   1.000
_cell.length_c   1.000
_cell.angle_alpha   90.00
_cell.angle_beta   90.00
_cell.angle_gamma   90.00
#
_symmetry.space_group_name_H-M   'P 1'
#
loop_
_entity.id
_entity.type
_entity.pdbx_description
1 polymer ?
#
loop_
_entity_poly.entity_id
_entity_poly.type
_entity_poly.pdbx_seq_one_letter_code
_entity_poly.pdbx_strand_id
1 'polypeptide(L)'
;MESLASTISETASVIEIHDDLALIDNINNKLSSLDNYKQHDIETLNLRLEELQQQLDNIVASINTLKSSTDGKATRTELNKLNNEIFNSARNLTSLNMKINSLKLSYNENLRKLDSLESDLAALTENFINHTSSVSMDAGPQDPRLIEENSNLIKLKLYQSLGLKINFQTGEVLILNKKKKNITLLKLDDSYTEYFISNFIWDNI
;
A
#
# COMPACT_ATOMS: atom_id res chain seq x y z
N MET A 1 -83.00 101.61 -19.83
CA MET A 1 -82.50 101.23 -18.49
C MET A 1 -82.98 99.83 -18.09
N GLU A 2 -84.28 99.50 -18.20
CA GLU A 2 -84.80 98.14 -17.87
C GLU A 2 -84.18 96.99 -18.69
N SER A 3 -83.97 97.16 -20.00
CA SER A 3 -83.37 96.12 -20.84
C SER A 3 -81.93 95.76 -20.43
N LEU A 4 -81.12 96.74 -20.01
CA LEU A 4 -79.76 96.49 -19.54
C LEU A 4 -79.75 95.78 -18.17
N ALA A 5 -80.67 96.18 -17.27
CA ALA A 5 -80.82 95.51 -15.98
C ALA A 5 -81.28 94.05 -16.14
N SER A 6 -82.17 93.78 -17.10
CA SER A 6 -82.60 92.42 -17.45
C SER A 6 -81.43 91.57 -17.98
N THR A 7 -80.63 92.09 -18.91
CA THR A 7 -79.48 91.37 -19.46
C THR A 7 -78.40 91.10 -18.41
N ILE A 8 -78.16 92.05 -17.49
CA ILE A 8 -77.23 91.84 -16.37
C ILE A 8 -77.77 90.77 -15.42
N SER A 9 -79.06 90.77 -15.11
CA SER A 9 -79.68 89.75 -14.25
C SER A 9 -79.65 88.36 -14.90
N GLU A 10 -79.88 88.28 -16.22
CA GLU A 10 -79.82 87.04 -16.99
C GLU A 10 -78.38 86.50 -17.04
N THR A 11 -77.40 87.37 -17.31
CA THR A 11 -75.98 86.99 -17.28
C THR A 11 -75.54 86.56 -15.88
N ALA A 12 -76.01 87.23 -14.83
CA ALA A 12 -75.72 86.85 -13.44
C ALA A 12 -76.34 85.50 -13.06
N SER A 13 -77.50 85.15 -13.63
CA SER A 13 -78.14 83.85 -13.41
C SER A 13 -77.44 82.70 -14.16
N VAL A 14 -76.74 82.99 -15.25
CA VAL A 14 -75.98 82.00 -16.04
C VAL A 14 -74.62 81.69 -15.40
N ILE A 15 -74.12 82.56 -14.51
CA ILE A 15 -72.85 82.33 -13.80
C ILE A 15 -73.09 81.36 -12.63
N GLU A 16 -72.86 80.08 -12.88
CA GLU A 16 -73.03 78.98 -11.93
C GLU A 16 -71.76 78.74 -11.08
N ILE A 17 -71.45 79.68 -10.19
CA ILE A 17 -70.27 79.61 -9.29
C ILE A 17 -70.29 78.34 -8.41
N HIS A 18 -71.48 77.86 -8.06
CA HIS A 18 -71.64 76.69 -7.20
C HIS A 18 -71.12 75.40 -7.86
N ASP A 19 -71.38 75.24 -9.15
CA ASP A 19 -70.97 74.06 -9.91
C ASP A 19 -69.45 74.06 -10.13
N ASP A 20 -68.88 75.23 -10.41
CA ASP A 20 -67.41 75.40 -10.47
C ASP A 20 -66.73 75.08 -9.13
N LEU A 21 -67.32 75.50 -8.00
CA LEU A 21 -66.83 75.14 -6.67
C LEU A 21 -66.92 73.62 -6.42
N ALA A 22 -68.03 72.98 -6.81
CA ALA A 22 -68.19 71.54 -6.70
C ALA A 22 -67.18 70.77 -7.58
N LEU A 23 -66.85 71.30 -8.76
CA LEU A 23 -65.79 70.77 -9.63
C LEU A 23 -64.41 70.92 -8.99
N ILE A 24 -64.10 72.06 -8.38
CA ILE A 24 -62.84 72.27 -7.65
C ILE A 24 -62.73 71.28 -6.48
N ASP A 25 -63.80 71.06 -5.72
CA ASP A 25 -63.81 70.08 -4.64
C ASP A 25 -63.61 68.65 -5.16
N ASN A 26 -64.21 68.31 -6.30
CA ASN A 26 -63.98 67.03 -6.96
C ASN A 26 -62.52 66.86 -7.40
N ILE A 27 -61.92 67.90 -7.97
CA ILE A 27 -60.50 67.92 -8.36
C ILE A 27 -59.62 67.73 -7.13
N ASN A 28 -59.89 68.44 -6.03
CA ASN A 28 -59.13 68.30 -4.78
C ASN A 28 -59.24 66.88 -4.18
N ASN A 29 -60.42 66.28 -4.22
CA ASN A 29 -60.63 64.90 -3.77
C ASN A 29 -59.87 63.90 -4.64
N LYS A 30 -59.86 64.10 -5.96
CA LYS A 30 -59.07 63.29 -6.90
C LYS A 30 -57.57 63.47 -6.70
N LEU A 31 -57.11 64.69 -6.44
CA LEU A 31 -55.70 64.98 -6.15
C LEU A 31 -55.26 64.28 -4.85
N SER A 32 -56.08 64.37 -3.81
CA SER A 32 -55.83 63.70 -2.53
C SER A 32 -55.80 62.18 -2.68
N SER A 33 -56.72 61.63 -3.50
CA SER A 33 -56.74 60.20 -3.82
C SER A 33 -55.48 59.79 -4.58
N LEU A 34 -55.05 60.58 -5.57
CA LEU A 34 -53.84 60.34 -6.34
C LEU A 34 -52.59 60.36 -5.45
N ASP A 35 -52.49 61.30 -4.52
CA ASP A 35 -51.39 61.34 -3.56
C ASP A 35 -51.37 60.12 -2.64
N ASN A 36 -52.55 59.64 -2.19
CA ASN A 36 -52.64 58.42 -1.42
C ASN A 36 -52.19 57.18 -2.22
N TYR A 37 -52.60 57.07 -3.49
CA TYR A 37 -52.14 55.97 -4.36
C TYR A 37 -50.63 56.01 -4.56
N LYS A 38 -50.08 57.19 -4.84
CA LYS A 38 -48.63 57.38 -5.01
C LYS A 38 -47.87 57.01 -3.73
N GLN A 39 -48.37 57.42 -2.57
CA GLN A 39 -47.75 57.10 -1.28
C GLN A 39 -47.76 55.59 -1.03
N HIS A 40 -48.88 54.93 -1.33
CA HIS A 40 -49.00 53.48 -1.20
C HIS A 40 -48.08 52.72 -2.17
N ASP A 41 -47.99 53.15 -3.42
CA ASP A 41 -47.09 52.56 -4.41
C ASP A 41 -45.62 52.71 -4.00
N ILE A 42 -45.23 53.86 -3.44
CA ILE A 42 -43.88 54.08 -2.90
C ILE A 42 -43.62 53.13 -1.72
N GLU A 43 -44.57 52.98 -0.81
CA GLU A 43 -44.43 52.12 0.36
C GLU A 43 -44.30 50.64 -0.03
N THR A 44 -45.12 50.17 -0.96
CA THR A 44 -45.04 48.79 -1.47
C THR A 44 -43.72 48.52 -2.21
N LEU A 45 -43.22 49.47 -3.00
CA LEU A 45 -41.92 49.36 -3.65
C LEU A 45 -40.77 49.33 -2.63
N ASN A 46 -40.85 50.12 -1.57
CA ASN A 46 -39.84 50.11 -0.50
C ASN A 46 -39.81 48.78 0.24
N LEU A 47 -40.98 48.20 0.58
CA LEU A 47 -41.07 46.88 1.20
C LEU A 47 -40.45 45.80 0.30
N ARG A 48 -40.73 45.85 -1.00
CA ARG A 48 -40.15 44.92 -1.98
C ARG A 48 -38.63 45.09 -2.09
N LEU A 49 -38.14 46.31 -2.01
CA LEU A 49 -36.71 46.61 -2.03
C LEU A 49 -36.02 46.04 -0.79
N GLU A 50 -36.63 46.20 0.39
CA GLU A 50 -36.14 45.64 1.64
C GLU A 50 -36.10 44.11 1.61
N GLU A 51 -37.15 43.47 1.08
CA GLU A 51 -37.18 42.00 0.90
C GLU A 51 -36.07 41.53 -0.06
N LEU A 52 -35.90 42.19 -1.21
CA LEU A 52 -34.84 41.88 -2.16
C LEU A 52 -33.45 42.09 -1.56
N GLN A 53 -33.28 43.11 -0.73
CA GLN A 53 -32.03 43.38 -0.04
C GLN A 53 -31.72 42.29 1.00
N GLN A 54 -32.72 41.84 1.76
CA GLN A 54 -32.56 40.73 2.68
C GLN A 54 -32.24 39.41 1.95
N GLN A 55 -32.87 39.16 0.79
CA GLN A 55 -32.56 38.00 -0.06
C GLN A 55 -31.11 38.08 -0.58
N LEU A 56 -30.66 39.25 -1.02
CA LEU A 56 -29.29 39.48 -1.47
C LEU A 56 -28.29 39.19 -0.35
N ASP A 57 -28.52 39.73 0.85
CA ASP A 57 -27.66 39.51 2.02
C ASP A 57 -27.59 38.03 2.41
N ASN A 58 -28.73 37.33 2.38
CA ASN A 58 -28.78 35.87 2.61
C ASN A 58 -28.01 35.08 1.56
N ILE A 59 -28.11 35.44 0.28
CA ILE A 59 -27.37 34.80 -0.81
C ILE A 59 -25.87 35.08 -0.66
N VAL A 60 -25.47 36.31 -0.35
CA VAL A 60 -24.06 36.68 -0.14
C VAL A 60 -23.49 35.92 1.06
N ALA A 61 -24.24 35.83 2.17
CA ALA A 61 -23.85 35.02 3.32
C ALA A 61 -23.69 33.54 2.93
N SER A 62 -24.63 32.98 2.15
CA SER A 62 -24.57 31.59 1.66
C SER A 62 -23.39 31.35 0.72
N ILE A 63 -23.05 32.31 -0.14
CA ILE A 63 -21.86 32.23 -1.00
C ILE A 63 -20.60 32.28 -0.16
N ASN A 64 -20.54 33.16 0.85
CA ASN A 64 -19.38 33.26 1.73
C ASN A 64 -19.21 32.01 2.60
N THR A 65 -20.31 31.41 3.10
CA THR A 65 -20.24 30.13 3.81
C THR A 65 -19.82 29.00 2.88
N LEU A 66 -20.28 28.96 1.62
CA LEU A 66 -19.85 27.94 0.65
C LEU A 66 -18.40 28.14 0.18
N LYS A 67 -17.95 29.38 0.06
CA LYS A 67 -16.56 29.72 -0.30
C LYS A 67 -15.59 29.45 0.85
N SER A 68 -16.05 29.69 2.07
CA SER A 68 -15.29 29.39 3.29
C SER A 68 -15.47 27.94 3.76
N SER A 69 -16.50 27.23 3.28
CA SER A 69 -16.68 25.82 3.59
C SER A 69 -15.45 25.09 3.11
N THR A 70 -14.76 24.56 4.11
CA THR A 70 -13.40 24.09 4.01
C THR A 70 -13.29 22.85 3.14
N ASP A 71 -14.43 22.28 2.74
CA ASP A 71 -14.58 21.08 1.92
C ASP A 71 -13.77 21.15 0.63
N GLY A 72 -13.73 22.27 -0.08
CA GLY A 72 -12.94 22.35 -1.32
C GLY A 72 -11.44 22.15 -1.09
N LYS A 73 -10.89 22.71 0.00
CA LYS A 73 -9.46 22.58 0.32
C LYS A 73 -9.17 21.26 1.04
N ALA A 74 -10.00 20.86 2.01
CA ALA A 74 -9.89 19.61 2.73
C ALA A 74 -9.99 18.42 1.77
N THR A 75 -11.04 18.38 0.94
CA THR A 75 -11.22 17.36 -0.10
C THR A 75 -10.03 17.33 -1.04
N ARG A 76 -9.51 18.48 -1.49
CA ARG A 76 -8.32 18.52 -2.35
C ARG A 76 -7.07 17.96 -1.66
N THR A 77 -6.90 18.23 -0.36
CA THR A 77 -5.77 17.67 0.40
C THR A 77 -5.91 16.16 0.60
N GLU A 78 -7.11 15.66 0.84
CA GLU A 78 -7.40 14.23 0.91
C GLU A 78 -7.20 13.54 -0.43
N LEU A 79 -7.66 14.15 -1.53
CA LEU A 79 -7.43 13.65 -2.88
C LEU A 79 -5.94 13.52 -3.19
N ASN A 80 -5.13 14.51 -2.79
CA ASN A 80 -3.68 14.45 -2.96
C ASN A 80 -3.03 13.35 -2.11
N LYS A 81 -3.48 13.15 -0.86
CA LYS A 81 -3.02 12.05 -0.02
C LYS A 81 -3.34 10.69 -0.66
N LEU A 82 -4.59 10.51 -1.10
CA LEU A 82 -5.03 9.29 -1.76
C LEU A 82 -4.24 9.04 -3.05
N ASN A 83 -3.97 10.08 -3.85
CA ASN A 83 -3.17 9.95 -5.06
C ASN A 83 -1.73 9.51 -4.78
N ASN A 84 -1.13 10.04 -3.70
CA ASN A 84 0.20 9.59 -3.25
C ASN A 84 0.18 8.13 -2.76
N GLU A 85 -0.86 7.71 -2.06
CA GLU A 85 -1.02 6.31 -1.62
C GLU A 85 -1.20 5.35 -2.81
N ILE A 86 -1.94 5.75 -3.83
CA ILE A 86 -2.08 5.01 -5.09
C ILE A 86 -0.71 4.88 -5.77
N PHE A 87 0.04 5.97 -5.88
CA PHE A 87 1.37 5.96 -6.49
C PHE A 87 2.36 5.06 -5.73
N ASN A 88 2.35 5.14 -4.40
CA ASN A 88 3.16 4.27 -3.54
C ASN A 88 2.75 2.80 -3.70
N SER A 89 1.46 2.50 -3.75
CA SER A 89 0.94 1.15 -3.97
C SER A 89 1.33 0.60 -5.34
N ALA A 90 1.23 1.41 -6.39
CA ALA A 90 1.67 1.04 -7.73
C ALA A 90 3.19 0.76 -7.79
N ARG A 91 4.00 1.56 -7.09
CA ARG A 91 5.45 1.34 -6.96
C ARG A 91 5.76 0.05 -6.21
N ASN A 92 5.05 -0.23 -5.13
CA ASN A 92 5.18 -1.47 -4.35
C ASN A 92 4.79 -2.69 -5.20
N LEU A 93 3.68 -2.63 -5.93
CA LEU A 93 3.26 -3.69 -6.87
C LEU A 93 4.31 -3.93 -7.95
N THR A 94 4.88 -2.86 -8.52
CA THR A 94 5.96 -2.97 -9.51
C THR A 94 7.18 -3.67 -8.92
N SER A 95 7.61 -3.28 -7.71
CA SER A 95 8.72 -3.92 -7.00
C SER A 95 8.43 -5.39 -6.70
N LEU A 96 7.21 -5.71 -6.28
CA LEU A 96 6.80 -7.08 -5.99
C LEU A 96 6.80 -7.93 -7.26
N ASN A 97 6.33 -7.39 -8.38
CA ASN A 97 6.35 -8.06 -9.67
C ASN A 97 7.79 -8.35 -10.15
N MET A 98 8.71 -7.40 -9.96
CA MET A 98 10.14 -7.63 -10.22
C MET A 98 10.70 -8.77 -9.35
N LYS A 99 10.37 -8.79 -8.05
CA LYS A 99 10.78 -9.86 -7.13
C LYS A 99 10.23 -11.22 -7.57
N ILE A 100 8.95 -11.30 -7.95
CA ILE A 100 8.32 -12.52 -8.46
C ILE A 100 9.05 -13.02 -9.71
N ASN A 101 9.36 -12.14 -10.66
CA ASN A 101 10.09 -12.52 -11.87
C ASN A 101 11.50 -13.02 -11.56
N SER A 102 12.21 -12.38 -10.63
CA SER A 102 13.54 -12.83 -10.21
C SER A 102 13.49 -14.21 -9.53
N LEU A 103 12.48 -14.45 -8.69
CA LEU A 103 12.28 -15.73 -8.02
C LEU A 103 11.92 -16.82 -9.03
N LYS A 104 11.07 -16.51 -10.02
CA LYS A 104 10.73 -17.43 -11.11
C LYS A 104 11.96 -17.80 -11.93
N LEU A 105 12.87 -16.86 -12.18
CA LEU A 105 14.12 -17.13 -12.89
C LEU A 105 15.02 -18.08 -12.08
N SER A 106 15.24 -17.77 -10.80
CA SER A 106 16.01 -18.62 -9.89
C SER A 106 15.40 -20.02 -9.72
N TYR A 107 14.08 -20.11 -9.66
CA TYR A 107 13.37 -21.39 -9.63
C TYR A 107 13.66 -22.24 -10.86
N ASN A 108 13.58 -21.66 -12.07
CA ASN A 108 13.90 -22.37 -13.30
C ASN A 108 15.38 -22.79 -13.37
N GLU A 109 16.30 -21.96 -12.91
CA GLU A 109 17.72 -22.32 -12.82
C GLU A 109 17.95 -23.50 -11.87
N ASN A 110 17.29 -23.51 -10.71
CA ASN A 110 17.37 -24.61 -9.75
C ASN A 110 16.74 -25.89 -10.31
N LEU A 111 15.66 -25.78 -11.07
CA LEU A 111 15.04 -26.93 -11.75
C LEU A 111 16.02 -27.57 -12.74
N ARG A 112 16.68 -26.76 -13.58
CA ARG A 112 17.72 -27.24 -14.50
C ARG A 112 18.88 -27.91 -13.79
N LYS A 113 19.31 -27.36 -12.64
CA LYS A 113 20.37 -27.97 -11.82
C LYS A 113 19.92 -29.32 -11.26
N LEU A 114 18.67 -29.43 -10.83
CA LEU A 114 18.10 -30.69 -10.36
C LEU A 114 18.07 -31.74 -11.47
N ASP A 115 17.58 -31.37 -12.66
CA ASP A 115 17.57 -32.25 -13.84
C ASP A 115 18.99 -32.74 -14.20
N SER A 116 20.00 -31.84 -14.13
CA SER A 116 21.39 -32.23 -14.38
C SER A 116 21.94 -33.17 -13.31
N LEU A 117 21.62 -32.94 -12.04
CA LEU A 117 22.05 -33.80 -10.93
C LEU A 117 21.38 -35.18 -11.00
N GLU A 118 20.11 -35.24 -11.42
CA GLU A 118 19.40 -36.49 -11.63
C GLU A 118 20.02 -37.29 -12.79
N SER A 119 20.37 -36.62 -13.89
CA SER A 119 21.12 -37.22 -14.99
C SER A 119 22.50 -37.74 -14.55
N ASP A 120 23.23 -36.95 -13.75
CA ASP A 120 24.55 -37.34 -13.22
C ASP A 120 24.43 -38.55 -12.28
N LEU A 121 23.40 -38.58 -11.41
CA LEU A 121 23.12 -39.72 -10.56
C LEU A 121 22.76 -40.97 -11.37
N ALA A 122 21.91 -40.83 -12.40
CA ALA A 122 21.56 -41.94 -13.29
C ALA A 122 22.84 -42.53 -13.94
N ALA A 123 23.71 -41.68 -14.49
CA ALA A 123 24.98 -42.10 -15.07
C ALA A 123 25.92 -42.76 -14.04
N LEU A 124 26.01 -42.24 -12.81
CA LEU A 124 26.78 -42.85 -11.73
C LEU A 124 26.21 -44.21 -11.30
N THR A 125 24.88 -44.34 -11.21
CA THR A 125 24.25 -45.62 -10.88
C THR A 125 24.47 -46.66 -11.97
N GLU A 126 24.38 -46.28 -13.24
CA GLU A 126 24.70 -47.16 -14.37
C GLU A 126 26.16 -47.61 -14.32
N ASN A 127 27.10 -46.67 -14.12
CA ASN A 127 28.51 -46.99 -13.94
C ASN A 127 28.76 -47.92 -12.74
N PHE A 128 28.08 -47.71 -11.61
CA PHE A 128 28.21 -48.56 -10.43
C PHE A 128 27.64 -49.97 -10.66
N ILE A 129 26.50 -50.09 -11.34
CA ILE A 129 25.92 -51.38 -11.71
C ILE A 129 26.86 -52.14 -12.66
N ASN A 130 27.43 -51.45 -13.65
CA ASN A 130 28.41 -52.04 -14.57
C ASN A 130 29.68 -52.48 -13.83
N HIS A 131 30.18 -51.67 -12.89
CA HIS A 131 31.38 -52.00 -12.12
C HIS A 131 31.15 -53.14 -11.12
N THR A 132 29.99 -53.21 -10.47
CA THR A 132 29.65 -54.33 -9.55
C THR A 132 29.39 -55.63 -10.30
N SER A 133 28.79 -55.56 -11.49
CA SER A 133 28.60 -56.72 -12.39
C SER A 133 29.95 -57.26 -12.92
N SER A 134 30.97 -56.42 -13.03
CA SER A 134 32.33 -56.85 -13.38
C SER A 134 33.09 -57.51 -12.21
N VAL A 135 32.74 -57.20 -10.96
CA VAL A 135 33.37 -57.79 -9.76
C VAL A 135 32.72 -59.12 -9.36
N SER A 136 31.45 -59.36 -9.71
CA SER A 136 30.73 -60.59 -9.37
C SER A 136 30.97 -61.77 -10.33
N MET A 137 31.74 -61.58 -11.41
CA MET A 137 32.06 -62.64 -12.39
C MET A 137 33.42 -63.33 -12.18
N ASP A 138 34.26 -62.91 -11.22
CA ASP A 138 35.61 -63.47 -11.00
C ASP A 138 35.89 -63.95 -9.56
N ALA A 139 34.87 -64.12 -8.73
CA ALA A 139 35.04 -64.64 -7.36
C ALA A 139 34.90 -66.18 -7.32
N GLY A 140 35.97 -66.87 -7.69
CA GLY A 140 36.22 -68.25 -7.30
C GLY A 140 36.33 -68.43 -5.77
N PRO A 141 36.48 -69.68 -5.26
CA PRO A 141 36.36 -70.01 -3.85
C PRO A 141 37.32 -69.18 -2.96
N GLN A 142 36.75 -68.54 -1.95
CA GLN A 142 37.34 -67.53 -1.09
C GLN A 142 38.56 -68.04 -0.27
N ASP A 143 39.70 -67.39 -0.46
CA ASP A 143 40.89 -67.51 0.38
C ASP A 143 40.67 -66.70 1.69
N PRO A 144 40.72 -67.31 2.89
CA PRO A 144 40.37 -66.67 4.16
C PRO A 144 41.18 -65.41 4.54
N ARG A 145 42.32 -65.18 3.89
CA ARG A 145 43.14 -63.96 4.10
C ARG A 145 42.48 -62.69 3.57
N LEU A 146 41.70 -62.78 2.49
CA LEU A 146 40.98 -61.64 1.90
C LEU A 146 39.82 -61.16 2.79
N ILE A 147 39.27 -62.05 3.62
CA ILE A 147 38.20 -61.71 4.57
C ILE A 147 38.76 -60.92 5.75
N GLU A 148 39.95 -61.27 6.24
CA GLU A 148 40.64 -60.51 7.30
C GLU A 148 41.10 -59.13 6.82
N GLU A 149 41.65 -59.04 5.60
CA GLU A 149 42.03 -57.75 5.00
C GLU A 149 40.81 -56.85 4.79
N ASN A 150 39.68 -57.40 4.36
CA ASN A 150 38.41 -56.66 4.28
C ASN A 150 37.90 -56.21 5.66
N SER A 151 38.00 -57.05 6.69
CA SER A 151 37.61 -56.69 8.06
C SER A 151 38.44 -55.54 8.60
N ASN A 152 39.76 -55.57 8.39
CA ASN A 152 40.66 -54.49 8.79
C ASN A 152 40.41 -53.21 7.98
N LEU A 153 40.15 -53.31 6.68
CA LEU A 153 39.81 -52.16 5.83
C LEU A 153 38.49 -51.50 6.26
N ILE A 154 37.48 -52.29 6.59
CA ILE A 154 36.19 -51.80 7.08
C ILE A 154 36.35 -51.12 8.44
N LYS A 155 37.12 -51.71 9.37
CA LYS A 155 37.43 -51.09 10.67
C LYS A 155 38.17 -49.76 10.49
N LEU A 156 39.16 -49.70 9.58
CA LEU A 156 39.90 -48.47 9.28
C LEU A 156 38.99 -47.37 8.67
N LYS A 157 38.14 -47.73 7.70
CA LYS A 157 37.16 -46.80 7.12
C LYS A 157 36.15 -46.32 8.16
N LEU A 158 35.73 -47.18 9.09
CA LEU A 158 34.87 -46.82 10.20
C LEU A 158 35.56 -45.78 11.09
N TYR A 159 36.78 -46.06 11.58
CA TYR A 159 37.52 -45.10 12.40
C TYR A 159 37.78 -43.76 11.69
N GLN A 160 38.06 -43.79 10.38
CA GLN A 160 38.18 -42.58 9.57
C GLN A 160 36.85 -41.79 9.49
N SER A 161 35.72 -42.49 9.35
CA SER A 161 34.39 -41.89 9.33
C SER A 161 34.00 -41.27 10.68
N LEU A 162 34.47 -41.84 11.79
CA LEU A 162 34.32 -41.27 13.13
C LEU A 162 35.14 -39.97 13.31
N GLY A 163 36.05 -39.66 12.38
CA GLY A 163 36.84 -38.43 12.40
C GLY A 163 38.25 -38.61 12.98
N LEU A 164 38.72 -39.86 13.10
CA LEU A 164 40.09 -40.15 13.52
C LEU A 164 41.00 -40.21 12.29
N LYS A 165 41.99 -39.33 12.21
CA LYS A 165 43.07 -39.43 11.23
C LYS A 165 44.39 -39.65 11.97
N ILE A 166 44.99 -40.81 11.75
CA ILE A 166 46.27 -41.19 12.34
C ILE A 166 47.38 -40.82 11.36
N ASN A 167 48.35 -40.02 11.80
CA ASN A 167 49.56 -39.78 11.04
C ASN A 167 50.71 -40.63 11.59
N PHE A 168 51.02 -41.72 10.90
CA PHE A 168 52.07 -42.66 11.28
C PHE A 168 53.49 -42.06 11.19
N GLN A 169 53.67 -40.94 10.50
CA GLN A 169 54.98 -40.31 10.32
C GLN A 169 55.36 -39.38 11.48
N THR A 170 54.38 -38.79 12.17
CA THR A 170 54.60 -37.84 13.27
C THR A 170 54.16 -38.36 14.64
N GLY A 171 53.53 -39.54 14.70
CA GLY A 171 52.99 -40.08 15.96
C GLY A 171 51.78 -39.29 16.48
N GLU A 172 51.05 -38.61 15.59
CA GLU A 172 49.98 -37.70 15.94
C GLU A 172 48.61 -38.27 15.52
N VAL A 173 47.64 -38.21 16.43
CA VAL A 173 46.24 -38.55 16.17
C VAL A 173 45.43 -37.27 16.12
N LEU A 174 44.85 -37.01 14.96
CA LEU A 174 43.92 -35.91 14.73
C LEU A 174 42.50 -36.40 15.01
N ILE A 175 41.86 -35.81 16.02
CA ILE A 175 40.47 -36.09 16.38
C ILE A 175 39.62 -34.93 15.86
N LEU A 176 38.72 -35.24 14.92
CA LEU A 176 37.79 -34.28 14.33
C LEU A 176 36.42 -34.38 15.02
N ASN A 177 36.12 -33.44 15.91
CA ASN A 177 34.79 -33.37 16.52
C ASN A 177 33.78 -32.73 15.55
N LYS A 178 32.85 -33.54 15.01
CA LYS A 178 31.87 -33.07 14.02
C LYS A 178 30.85 -32.07 14.60
N LYS A 179 30.62 -32.06 15.92
CA LYS A 179 29.66 -31.17 16.58
C LYS A 179 30.24 -29.80 16.90
N LYS A 180 31.52 -29.73 17.28
CA LYS A 180 32.20 -28.48 17.68
C LYS A 180 33.06 -27.84 16.59
N LYS A 181 33.25 -28.49 15.43
CA LYS A 181 34.15 -28.06 14.33
C LYS A 181 35.58 -27.73 14.80
N ASN A 182 36.04 -28.39 15.87
CA ASN A 182 37.39 -28.24 16.39
C ASN A 182 38.22 -29.48 16.05
N ILE A 183 39.48 -29.23 15.69
CA ILE A 183 40.50 -30.25 15.42
C ILE A 183 41.41 -30.30 16.63
N THR A 184 41.40 -31.41 17.36
CA THR A 184 42.30 -31.62 18.50
C THR A 184 43.45 -32.51 18.04
N LEU A 185 44.68 -32.02 18.20
CA LEU A 185 45.91 -32.77 17.93
C LEU A 185 46.36 -33.45 19.22
N LEU A 186 46.40 -34.78 19.23
CA LEU A 186 47.02 -35.56 20.31
C LEU A 186 48.37 -36.10 19.82
N LYS A 187 49.45 -35.74 20.52
CA LYS A 187 50.77 -36.35 20.33
C LYS A 187 50.84 -37.62 21.18
N LEU A 188 51.10 -38.77 20.57
CA LEU A 188 51.44 -39.96 21.34
C LEU A 188 52.88 -39.82 21.84
N ASP A 189 53.02 -39.38 23.08
CA ASP A 189 54.24 -39.50 23.85
C ASP A 189 54.12 -40.75 24.74
N ASP A 190 55.21 -41.52 24.90
CA ASP A 190 55.30 -42.69 25.79
C ASP A 190 55.00 -42.36 27.27
N SER A 191 54.89 -41.06 27.58
CA SER A 191 54.52 -40.52 28.88
C SER A 191 53.02 -40.65 29.23
N TYR A 192 52.14 -40.98 28.28
CA TYR A 192 50.70 -41.09 28.53
C TYR A 192 50.24 -42.54 28.72
N THR A 193 49.49 -42.80 29.80
CA THR A 193 48.87 -44.11 30.03
C THR A 193 47.77 -44.38 29.00
N GLU A 194 47.64 -45.62 28.52
CA GLU A 194 46.61 -46.05 27.56
C GLU A 194 45.19 -45.64 27.98
N TYR A 195 44.90 -45.67 29.28
CA TYR A 195 43.63 -45.21 29.86
C TYR A 195 43.36 -43.71 29.62
N PHE A 196 44.38 -42.87 29.70
CA PHE A 196 44.26 -41.43 29.45
C PHE A 196 43.99 -41.15 27.97
N ILE A 197 44.70 -41.86 27.09
CA ILE A 197 44.54 -41.72 25.64
C ILE A 197 43.13 -42.14 25.21
N SER A 198 42.62 -43.27 25.73
CA SER A 198 41.29 -43.77 25.41
C SER A 198 40.19 -42.80 25.86
N ASN A 199 40.20 -42.36 27.13
CA ASN A 199 39.21 -41.40 27.62
C ASN A 199 39.27 -40.07 26.85
N PHE A 200 40.48 -39.57 26.57
CA PHE A 200 40.65 -38.34 25.81
C PHE A 200 40.09 -38.43 24.39
N ILE A 201 40.23 -39.59 23.73
CA ILE A 201 39.66 -39.82 22.41
C ILE A 201 38.12 -39.85 22.49
N TRP A 202 37.55 -40.61 23.43
CA TRP A 202 36.10 -40.73 23.58
C TRP A 202 35.41 -39.42 23.98
N ASP A 203 36.05 -38.58 24.80
CA ASP A 203 35.50 -37.28 25.21
C ASP A 203 35.51 -36.24 24.07
N ASN A 204 36.37 -36.42 23.06
CA ASN A 204 36.60 -35.44 21.98
C ASN A 204 36.02 -35.83 20.61
N ILE A 205 35.45 -37.03 20.43
CA ILE A 205 34.69 -37.41 19.21
C ILE A 205 33.27 -36.83 19.26
#